data_AF-A0AAV3WVI4-F1
#
_entry.id   AF-A0AAV3WVI4-F1
#
_cell.length_a   1.000
_cell.length_b   1.000
_cell.length_c   1.000
_cell.angle_alpha   90.00
_cell.angle_beta   90.00
_cell.angle_gamma   90.00
#
_symmetry.space_group_name_H-M   'P 1'
#
loop_
_entity.id
_entity.type
_entity.pdbx_description
1 polymer ?
#
loop_
_entity_poly.entity_id
_entity_poly.type
_entity_poly.pdbx_seq_one_letter_code
_entity_poly.pdbx_strand_id
1 'polypeptide(L)'
;MDSLEIFFTVINHPIKIMVLKFMEESEGTNVSFNELMDFFSIDCLSPERLLLVTSIWEMYNDQLLIKINHYSGTRFELTKRARELNKIITDFDYWLESHQFYGGV
;
A
#
# COMPACT_ATOMS: atom_id res chain seq x y z
N MET A 1 16.88 4.18 8.20
CA MET A 1 16.06 2.97 8.35
C MET A 1 16.53 1.97 7.31
N ASP A 2 16.83 0.75 7.73
CA ASP A 2 17.37 -0.29 6.84
C ASP A 2 16.29 -0.80 5.86
N SER A 3 16.68 -1.33 4.71
CA SER A 3 15.74 -1.86 3.71
C SER A 3 14.92 -3.04 4.22
N LEU A 4 15.51 -3.85 5.11
CA LEU A 4 14.84 -4.96 5.80
C LEU A 4 13.83 -4.49 6.84
N GLU A 5 14.13 -3.42 7.59
CA GLU A 5 13.19 -2.88 8.58
C GLU A 5 11.91 -2.38 7.90
N ILE A 6 12.04 -1.66 6.79
CA ILE A 6 10.91 -1.16 6.00
C ILE A 6 10.10 -2.31 5.40
N PHE A 7 10.76 -3.39 4.96
CA PHE A 7 10.07 -4.60 4.53
C PHE A 7 9.21 -5.17 5.67
N PHE A 8 9.78 -5.34 6.86
CA PHE A 8 9.05 -5.89 8.01
C PHE A 8 7.92 -4.98 8.51
N THR A 9 8.05 -3.66 8.46
CA THR A 9 6.94 -2.75 8.81
C THR A 9 5.81 -2.75 7.79
N VAL A 10 6.10 -3.06 6.53
CA VAL A 10 5.06 -3.16 5.49
C VAL A 10 4.35 -4.50 5.50
N ILE A 11 5.08 -5.63 5.54
CA ILE A 11 4.44 -6.96 5.49
C ILE A 11 3.56 -7.24 6.71
N ASN A 12 3.81 -6.58 7.84
CA ASN A 12 3.02 -6.76 9.06
C ASN A 12 1.79 -5.85 9.12
N HIS A 13 1.54 -5.03 8.09
CA HIS A 13 0.43 -4.07 8.09
C HIS A 13 -0.50 -4.28 6.88
N PRO A 14 -1.63 -5.02 7.06
CA PRO A 14 -2.53 -5.39 5.96
C PRO A 14 -3.00 -4.21 5.11
N ILE A 15 -3.28 -3.05 5.73
CA ILE A 15 -3.69 -1.84 5.01
C ILE A 15 -2.58 -1.35 4.06
N LYS A 16 -1.30 -1.37 4.48
CA LYS A 16 -0.19 -0.88 3.65
C LYS A 16 0.01 -1.79 2.44
N ILE A 17 -0.09 -3.11 2.65
CA ILE A 17 -0.04 -4.10 1.56
C ILE A 17 -1.17 -3.84 0.56
N MET A 18 -2.40 -3.67 1.04
CA MET A 18 -3.55 -3.42 0.17
C MET A 18 -3.40 -2.11 -0.62
N VAL A 19 -2.90 -1.04 0.00
CA VAL A 19 -2.58 0.22 -0.69
C VAL A 19 -1.53 0.01 -1.79
N LEU A 20 -0.43 -0.71 -1.50
CA LEU A 20 0.62 -0.98 -2.49
C LEU A 20 0.08 -1.74 -3.70
N LYS A 21 -0.70 -2.80 -3.47
CA LYS A 21 -1.31 -3.61 -4.54
C LYS A 21 -2.27 -2.78 -5.39
N PHE A 22 -3.20 -2.08 -4.74
CA PHE A 22 -4.19 -1.24 -5.43
C PHE A 22 -3.54 -0.15 -6.29
N MET A 23 -2.50 0.53 -5.76
CA MET A 23 -1.80 1.57 -6.51
C MET A 23 -0.94 1.02 -7.65
N GLU A 24 -0.42 -0.21 -7.55
CA GLU A 24 0.30 -0.86 -8.66
C GLU A 24 -0.65 -1.27 -9.78
N GLU A 25 -1.83 -1.82 -9.44
CA GLU A 25 -2.89 -2.16 -10.39
C GLU A 25 -3.43 -0.93 -11.14
N SER A 26 -3.26 0.26 -10.56
CA SER A 26 -3.61 1.55 -11.18
C SER A 26 -2.59 2.01 -12.25
N GLU A 27 -1.70 1.13 -12.70
CA GLU A 27 -0.73 1.33 -13.81
C GLU A 27 0.14 2.60 -13.69
N GLY A 28 0.51 2.98 -12.46
CA GLY A 28 1.33 4.16 -12.21
C GLY A 28 0.60 5.50 -12.34
N THR A 29 -0.73 5.48 -12.46
CA THR A 29 -1.54 6.69 -12.23
C THR A 29 -1.46 7.10 -10.76
N ASN A 30 -1.47 8.40 -10.53
CA ASN A 30 -1.47 8.93 -9.17
C ASN A 30 -2.87 8.81 -8.56
N VAL A 31 -2.93 8.42 -7.28
CA VAL A 31 -4.17 8.08 -6.58
C VAL A 31 -4.44 9.12 -5.49
N SER A 32 -5.66 9.64 -5.44
CA SER A 32 -6.11 10.55 -4.38
C SER A 32 -6.49 9.77 -3.12
N PHE A 33 -6.52 10.48 -1.98
CA PHE A 33 -6.98 9.89 -0.73
C PHE A 33 -8.45 9.41 -0.81
N ASN A 34 -9.30 10.08 -1.59
CA ASN A 34 -10.69 9.68 -1.76
C ASN A 34 -10.82 8.35 -2.51
N GLU A 35 -10.04 8.15 -3.57
CA GLU A 35 -10.01 6.87 -4.30
C GLU A 35 -9.57 5.71 -3.37
N LEU A 36 -8.66 5.96 -2.43
CA LEU A 36 -8.31 4.97 -1.40
C LEU A 36 -9.44 4.71 -0.41
N MET A 37 -10.14 5.75 0.06
CA MET A 37 -11.32 5.57 0.91
C MET A 37 -12.41 4.75 0.22
N ASP A 38 -12.67 5.04 -1.06
CA ASP A 38 -13.63 4.32 -1.89
C ASP A 38 -13.25 2.84 -2.02
N PHE A 39 -11.97 2.54 -2.29
CA PHE A 39 -11.45 1.18 -2.36
C PHE A 39 -11.67 0.39 -1.05
N PHE A 40 -11.40 1.01 0.10
CA PHE A 40 -11.64 0.38 1.40
C PHE A 40 -13.09 0.46 1.89
N SER A 41 -14.01 1.05 1.11
CA SER A 41 -15.40 1.30 1.52
C SER A 41 -15.51 2.05 2.86
N ILE A 42 -14.63 3.04 3.06
CA ILE A 42 -14.54 3.84 4.29
C ILE A 42 -15.42 5.08 4.17
N ASP A 43 -16.35 5.25 5.13
CA ASP A 43 -17.14 6.48 5.24
C ASP A 43 -16.28 7.63 5.83
N CYS A 44 -16.56 8.87 5.41
CA CYS A 44 -15.82 10.07 5.80
C CYS A 44 -15.82 10.32 7.31
N LEU A 45 -16.87 9.86 8.01
CA LEU A 45 -17.06 10.02 9.44
C LEU A 45 -16.57 8.80 10.24
N SER A 46 -16.07 7.76 9.58
CA SER A 46 -15.69 6.51 10.22
C SER A 46 -14.33 6.61 10.92
N PRO A 47 -14.12 5.90 12.04
CA PRO A 47 -12.83 5.85 12.71
C PRO A 47 -11.75 5.15 11.87
N GLU A 48 -12.12 4.26 10.95
CA GLU A 48 -11.22 3.59 10.01
C GLU A 48 -10.50 4.59 9.10
N ARG A 49 -11.10 5.75 8.83
CA ARG A 49 -10.43 6.85 8.13
C ARG A 49 -9.14 7.27 8.81
N LEU A 50 -9.10 7.32 10.15
CA LEU A 50 -7.87 7.68 10.88
C LEU A 50 -6.79 6.62 10.68
N LEU A 51 -7.14 5.34 10.68
CA LEU A 51 -6.21 4.25 10.43
C LEU A 51 -5.61 4.34 9.02
N LEU A 52 -6.44 4.64 8.01
CA LEU A 52 -5.97 4.84 6.64
C LEU A 52 -5.05 6.07 6.54
N VAL A 53 -5.44 7.22 7.12
CA VAL A 53 -4.59 8.43 7.13
C VAL A 53 -3.23 8.15 7.77
N THR A 54 -3.21 7.52 8.94
CA THR A 54 -1.96 7.16 9.62
C THR A 54 -1.12 6.21 8.79
N SER A 55 -1.73 5.20 8.17
CA SER A 55 -1.03 4.25 7.29
C SER A 55 -0.38 4.96 6.10
N ILE A 56 -1.11 5.86 5.43
CA ILE A 56 -0.58 6.64 4.30
C ILE A 56 0.54 7.60 4.75
N TRP A 57 0.40 8.23 5.92
CA TRP A 57 1.43 9.09 6.48
C TRP A 57 2.72 8.34 6.80
N GLU A 58 2.60 7.15 7.40
CA GLU A 58 3.75 6.27 7.65
C GLU A 58 4.41 5.83 6.34
N MET A 59 3.64 5.38 5.35
CA MET A 59 4.17 5.00 4.03
C MET A 59 4.87 6.15 3.32
N TYR A 60 4.38 7.38 3.47
CA TYR A 60 5.05 8.58 2.96
C TYR A 60 6.40 8.81 3.65
N ASN A 61 6.45 8.74 4.99
CA ASN A 61 7.69 8.89 5.75
C ASN A 61 8.72 7.78 5.45
N ASP A 62 8.24 6.56 5.19
CA ASP A 62 9.04 5.40 4.81
C ASP A 62 9.52 5.48 3.33
N GLN A 63 9.21 6.57 2.62
CA GLN A 63 9.57 6.81 1.22
C GLN A 63 8.98 5.77 0.26
N LEU A 64 7.81 5.22 0.60
CA LEU A 64 7.05 4.31 -0.27
C LEU A 64 6.09 5.10 -1.17
N LEU A 65 5.62 6.25 -0.70
CA LEU A 65 4.76 7.16 -1.46
C LEU A 65 5.47 8.49 -1.71
N ILE A 66 5.27 9.06 -2.89
CA ILE A 66 5.51 10.48 -3.15
C ILE A 66 4.18 11.24 -3.17
N LYS A 67 4.19 12.46 -2.63
CA LYS A 67 3.06 13.37 -2.66
C LYS A 67 3.14 14.24 -3.92
N ILE A 68 2.05 14.29 -4.67
CA ILE A 68 1.90 15.13 -5.86
C ILE A 68 0.80 16.16 -5.59
N ASN A 69 1.14 17.44 -5.72
CA ASN A 69 0.16 18.52 -5.64
C ASN A 69 -0.53 18.65 -7.00
N HIS A 70 -1.83 18.41 -7.02
CA HIS A 70 -2.67 18.50 -8.21
C HIS A 70 -3.73 19.58 -8.01
N TYR A 71 -4.30 20.12 -9.09
CA TYR A 71 -5.30 21.20 -9.02
C TYR A 71 -6.56 20.78 -8.25
N SER A 72 -6.88 19.48 -8.25
CA SER A 72 -8.03 18.89 -7.54
C SER A 72 -7.71 18.38 -6.13
N GLY A 73 -6.47 18.55 -5.66
CA GLY A 73 -6.06 18.16 -4.31
C GLY A 73 -4.74 17.39 -4.27
N THR A 74 -4.51 16.71 -3.14
CA THR A 74 -3.32 15.89 -2.94
C THR A 74 -3.52 14.51 -3.56
N ARG A 75 -2.58 14.08 -4.41
CA ARG A 75 -2.50 12.73 -4.96
C ARG A 75 -1.17 12.08 -4.55
N PHE A 76 -1.12 10.76 -4.62
CA PHE A 76 0.02 9.95 -4.21
C PHE A 76 0.45 9.04 -5.37
N GLU A 77 1.75 8.79 -5.48
CA GLU A 77 2.31 7.82 -6.42
C GLU A 77 3.29 6.91 -5.69
N LEU A 78 3.36 5.64 -6.11
CA LEU A 78 4.35 4.70 -5.62
C LEU A 78 5.76 5.11 -6.04
N THR A 79 6.71 5.07 -5.11
CA THR A 79 8.13 5.22 -5.45
C THR A 79 8.62 3.96 -6.18
N LYS A 80 9.75 4.06 -6.89
CA LYS A 80 10.41 2.87 -7.50
C LYS A 80 10.64 1.76 -6.46
N ARG A 81 11.01 2.14 -5.24
CA ARG A 81 11.23 1.22 -4.12
C ARG A 81 9.95 0.50 -3.72
N ALA A 82 8.82 1.22 -3.63
CA ALA A 82 7.54 0.63 -3.31
C ALA A 82 7.06 -0.35 -4.39
N ARG A 83 7.31 -0.06 -5.68
CA ARG A 83 7.00 -0.98 -6.78
C ARG A 83 7.81 -2.27 -6.68
N GLU A 84 9.11 -2.18 -6.40
CA GLU A 84 9.94 -3.39 -6.16
C GLU A 84 9.47 -4.17 -4.93
N LEU A 85 9.08 -3.49 -3.86
CA LEU A 85 8.50 -4.12 -2.68
C LEU A 85 7.20 -4.86 -3.01
N ASN A 86 6.33 -4.25 -3.82
CA ASN A 86 5.08 -4.88 -4.25
C ASN A 86 5.32 -6.17 -5.04
N LYS A 87 6.33 -6.20 -5.93
CA LYS A 87 6.72 -7.44 -6.63
C LYS A 87 7.09 -8.55 -5.66
N ILE A 88 7.91 -8.25 -4.65
CA ILE A 88 8.30 -9.23 -3.62
C ILE A 88 7.06 -9.76 -2.89
N ILE A 89 6.13 -8.88 -2.51
CA ILE A 89 4.89 -9.27 -1.83
C ILE A 89 4.04 -10.19 -2.74
N THR A 90 3.86 -9.82 -4.01
CA THR A 90 3.12 -10.63 -4.98
C THR A 90 3.76 -12.00 -5.21
N ASP A 91 5.09 -12.08 -5.26
CA ASP A 91 5.80 -13.36 -5.35
C ASP A 91 5.54 -14.25 -4.11
N PHE A 92 5.48 -13.64 -2.92
CA PHE A 92 5.08 -14.36 -1.70
C PHE A 92 3.64 -14.83 -1.74
N ASP A 93 2.70 -14.03 -2.25
CA ASP A 93 1.30 -14.45 -2.42
C ASP A 93 1.19 -15.64 -3.38
N TYR A 94 1.86 -15.58 -4.52
CA TYR A 94 1.91 -16.68 -5.48
C TYR A 94 2.51 -17.95 -4.87
N TRP A 95 3.58 -17.80 -4.09
CA TRP A 95 4.18 -18.92 -3.36
C TRP A 95 3.19 -19.51 -2.35
N LEU A 96 2.49 -18.68 -1.57
CA LEU A 96 1.47 -19.13 -0.62
C LEU A 96 0.32 -19.87 -1.34
N GLU A 97 -0.22 -19.31 -2.41
CA GLU A 97 -1.30 -19.92 -3.19
C GLU A 97 -0.90 -21.28 -3.77
N SER A 98 0.31 -21.38 -4.34
CA SER A 98 0.83 -22.63 -4.90
C SER A 98 1.11 -23.72 -3.86
N HIS A 99 1.27 -23.34 -2.58
CA HIS A 99 1.57 -24.27 -1.48
C HIS A 99 0.40 -24.48 -0.50
N GLN A 100 -0.72 -23.76 -0.66
CA GLN A 100 -1.95 -23.98 0.12
C GLN A 100 -2.50 -25.42 -0.01
N PHE A 101 -2.27 -26.08 -1.14
CA PHE A 101 -2.76 -27.44 -1.41
C PHE A 101 -1.97 -28.57 -0.73
N TYR A 102 -0.73 -28.31 -0.28
CA TYR A 102 0.13 -29.35 0.29
C TYR A 102 0.07 -29.44 1.82
N GLY A 103 -0.84 -28.70 2.45
CA GLY A 103 -0.82 -28.47 3.89
C GLY A 103 0.37 -27.56 4.23
N GLY A 104 0.13 -26.25 4.26
CA GLY A 104 1.17 -25.27 4.63
C GLY A 104 1.78 -25.59 5.99
N VAL A 105 3.09 -25.31 6.12
CA VAL A 105 3.99 -25.46 7.29
C VAL A 105 3.38 -26.00 8.58
#